data_AF-A0A1H7ADB7-F1
#
_entry.id   AF-A0A1H7ADB7-F1
#
_cell.length_a   1.000
_cell.length_b   1.000
_cell.length_c   1.000
_cell.angle_alpha   90.00
_cell.angle_beta   90.00
_cell.angle_gamma   90.00
#
_symmetry.space_group_name_H-M   'P 1'
#
loop_
_entity.id
_entity.type
_entity.pdbx_description
1 polymer ?
#
loop_
_entity_poly.entity_id
_entity_poly.type
_entity_poly.pdbx_seq_one_letter_code
_entity_poly.pdbx_strand_id
1 'polypeptide(L)'
;MKSLYPYFFLLCLFIFSCKKDKNTIDPPVEVIADVELIDTSRVSLFPNFEKYLIEKGIDPISELDGIVLYKYIKDVDSLHFDVPIEGSTSLKGIEGFTNLRYFKSEGLMVDTLDFSKNTKLEHFEYLPYAHCMTCASLKILNFGKISSLQEFELRGTSVSSLDLTQSKMLRSVTLYNNMYLKKLDLSTSTFLEKVYALEKVELKLGSHPKLVELTSPYTADVSKSPALEKWELGVVGSSGVDVSHNPELKSLLIYEITSPALDLTACSKLTNLEVYGHGDWAVTRLDLSKNKILKYCKLLGTGLSTICVSSLTETDFTYWEKDAGASYVKCN
;
A
#
# COMPACT_ATOMS: atom_id res chain seq x y z
N MET A 1 -73.56 14.70 22.94
CA MET A 1 -73.79 16.03 22.33
C MET A 1 -73.20 17.09 23.26
N LYS A 2 -72.26 17.90 22.75
CA LYS A 2 -71.68 19.16 23.32
C LYS A 2 -70.82 18.99 24.60
N SER A 3 -69.48 19.08 24.51
CA SER A 3 -68.60 20.29 24.61
C SER A 3 -68.58 20.87 26.04
N LEU A 4 -67.47 21.20 26.71
CA LEU A 4 -66.35 22.08 26.34
C LEU A 4 -65.30 22.04 27.50
N TYR A 5 -64.00 22.18 27.22
CA TYR A 5 -62.91 22.62 28.14
C TYR A 5 -63.19 24.06 28.68
N PRO A 6 -62.50 24.65 29.70
CA PRO A 6 -61.03 24.65 29.92
C PRO A 6 -60.54 24.84 31.39
N TYR A 7 -59.22 25.00 31.57
CA TYR A 7 -58.45 25.92 32.46
C TYR A 7 -57.17 25.21 32.95
N PHE A 8 -56.00 25.81 33.14
CA PHE A 8 -55.29 26.96 32.57
C PHE A 8 -53.88 26.88 33.18
N PHE A 9 -52.87 27.01 32.33
CA PHE A 9 -51.53 27.56 32.57
C PHE A 9 -51.15 27.95 34.03
N LEU A 10 -50.06 27.38 34.56
CA LEU A 10 -48.97 28.22 35.09
C LEU A 10 -47.60 27.57 34.92
N LEU A 11 -46.75 28.37 34.29
CA LEU A 11 -45.35 28.21 33.94
C LEU A 11 -44.46 28.38 35.18
N CYS A 12 -43.50 27.49 35.41
CA CYS A 12 -42.27 27.83 36.15
C CYS A 12 -41.09 27.08 35.52
N LEU A 13 -40.38 27.79 34.65
CA LEU A 13 -39.00 27.51 34.23
C LEU A 13 -38.09 27.62 35.45
N PHE A 14 -37.32 26.57 35.74
CA PHE A 14 -36.04 26.72 36.42
C PHE A 14 -34.95 26.08 35.57
N ILE A 15 -34.16 26.94 34.96
CA ILE A 15 -32.89 26.65 34.33
C ILE A 15 -31.83 26.71 35.43
N PHE A 16 -31.14 25.59 35.68
CA PHE A 16 -29.80 25.52 36.27
C PHE A 16 -29.13 24.33 35.57
N SER A 17 -28.29 24.51 34.55
CA SER A 17 -26.89 24.97 34.57
C SER A 17 -25.95 24.09 35.41
N CYS A 18 -25.23 23.23 34.68
CA CYS A 18 -23.91 22.62 34.92
C CYS A 18 -23.50 22.07 36.31
N LYS A 19 -23.28 20.75 36.36
CA LYS A 19 -21.92 20.19 36.45
C LYS A 19 -21.90 18.69 36.16
N LYS A 20 -21.03 18.28 35.25
CA LYS A 20 -20.60 16.90 35.03
C LYS A 20 -19.76 16.50 36.26
N ASP A 21 -20.29 15.63 37.12
CA ASP A 21 -19.45 14.98 38.11
C ASP A 21 -18.54 13.98 37.40
N LYS A 22 -17.27 14.35 37.28
CA LYS A 22 -16.17 13.45 36.98
C LYS A 22 -15.91 12.65 38.25
N ASN A 23 -16.54 11.48 38.41
CA ASN A 23 -16.08 10.36 39.26
C ASN A 23 -17.07 9.19 39.32
N THR A 24 -17.68 8.82 38.18
CA THR A 24 -18.18 7.45 38.00
C THR A 24 -17.14 6.72 37.17
N ILE A 25 -16.36 5.88 37.83
CA ILE A 25 -15.52 4.89 37.17
C ILE A 25 -16.50 3.95 36.47
N ASP A 26 -16.61 4.06 35.14
CA ASP A 26 -17.21 3.00 34.34
C ASP A 26 -16.50 1.69 34.75
N PRO A 27 -17.24 0.60 35.01
CA PRO A 27 -16.61 -0.68 35.32
C PRO A 27 -15.59 -0.99 34.21
N PRO A 28 -14.40 -1.50 34.54
CA PRO A 28 -13.42 -1.83 33.52
C PRO A 28 -14.10 -2.75 32.52
N VAL A 29 -14.11 -2.31 31.26
CA VAL A 29 -14.42 -3.19 30.13
C VAL A 29 -13.50 -4.38 30.32
N GLU A 30 -14.07 -5.54 30.69
CA GLU A 30 -13.33 -6.79 30.75
C GLU A 30 -12.76 -7.00 29.35
N VAL A 31 -11.46 -6.82 29.23
CA VAL A 31 -10.68 -7.38 28.13
C VAL A 31 -10.85 -8.89 28.30
N ILE A 32 -11.79 -9.47 27.59
CA ILE A 32 -11.88 -10.92 27.46
C ILE A 32 -10.53 -11.34 26.88
N ALA A 33 -9.68 -11.93 27.71
CA ALA A 33 -8.42 -12.49 27.27
C ALA A 33 -8.74 -13.45 26.12
N ASP A 34 -7.99 -13.33 25.02
CA ASP A 34 -8.09 -14.27 23.91
C ASP A 34 -8.01 -15.69 24.47
N VAL A 35 -9.08 -16.47 24.32
CA VAL A 35 -9.15 -17.82 24.85
C VAL A 35 -8.10 -18.66 24.11
N GLU A 36 -7.13 -19.19 24.86
CA GLU A 36 -6.09 -20.06 24.30
C GLU A 36 -6.75 -21.31 23.69
N LEU A 37 -6.44 -21.58 22.41
CA LEU A 37 -6.97 -22.74 21.71
C LEU A 37 -6.20 -24.00 22.11
N ILE A 38 -6.93 -25.06 22.46
CA ILE A 38 -6.40 -26.40 22.74
C ILE A 38 -6.87 -27.36 21.65
N ASP A 39 -6.26 -28.55 21.56
CA ASP A 39 -6.51 -29.52 20.48
C ASP A 39 -7.99 -29.87 20.26
N THR A 40 -8.79 -29.84 21.31
CA THR A 40 -10.24 -30.12 21.28
C THR A 40 -11.11 -28.89 21.03
N SER A 41 -10.53 -27.69 20.93
CA SER A 41 -11.25 -26.47 20.62
C SER A 41 -11.93 -26.59 19.25
N ARG A 42 -13.20 -26.18 19.20
CA ARG A 42 -14.04 -26.17 17.99
C ARG A 42 -13.96 -24.79 17.37
N VAL A 43 -13.43 -24.69 16.15
CA VAL A 43 -13.36 -23.43 15.40
C VAL A 43 -14.51 -23.40 14.40
N SER A 44 -15.35 -22.37 14.50
CA SER A 44 -16.48 -22.20 13.58
C SER A 44 -16.01 -21.72 12.22
N LEU A 45 -16.40 -22.43 11.17
CA LEU A 45 -16.05 -22.16 9.79
C LEU A 45 -17.23 -21.60 8.99
N PHE A 46 -16.91 -20.87 7.93
CA PHE A 46 -17.88 -20.58 6.87
C PHE A 46 -18.00 -21.78 5.93
N PRO A 47 -19.21 -22.17 5.45
CA PRO A 47 -19.39 -23.42 4.70
C PRO A 47 -18.48 -23.58 3.48
N ASN A 48 -18.27 -22.52 2.70
CA ASN A 48 -17.40 -22.61 1.52
C ASN A 48 -15.91 -22.65 1.88
N PHE A 49 -15.51 -22.11 3.04
CA PHE A 49 -14.15 -22.25 3.53
C PHE A 49 -13.91 -23.66 4.08
N GLU A 50 -14.86 -24.22 4.84
CA GLU A 50 -14.82 -25.61 5.29
C GLU A 50 -14.73 -26.59 4.13
N LYS A 51 -15.56 -26.41 3.09
CA LYS A 51 -15.48 -27.23 1.88
C LYS A 51 -14.08 -27.25 1.29
N TYR A 52 -13.43 -26.09 1.19
CA TYR A 52 -12.05 -25.98 0.74
C TYR A 52 -11.08 -26.75 1.67
N LEU A 53 -11.24 -26.64 2.99
CA LEU A 53 -10.40 -27.35 3.95
C LEU A 53 -10.56 -28.87 3.84
N ILE A 54 -11.78 -29.37 3.62
CA ILE A 54 -12.05 -30.79 3.37
C ILE A 54 -11.38 -31.24 2.05
N GLU A 55 -11.55 -30.47 0.97
CA GLU A 55 -10.96 -30.77 -0.35
C GLU A 55 -9.42 -30.81 -0.30
N LYS A 56 -8.80 -29.95 0.52
CA LYS A 56 -7.35 -29.95 0.75
C LYS A 56 -6.90 -30.99 1.79
N GLY A 57 -7.81 -31.72 2.43
CA GLY A 57 -7.51 -32.71 3.46
C GLY A 57 -7.03 -32.11 4.79
N ILE A 58 -7.23 -30.81 5.01
CA ILE A 58 -6.93 -30.10 6.26
C ILE A 58 -8.01 -30.39 7.30
N ASP A 59 -9.27 -30.43 6.88
CA ASP A 59 -10.37 -30.93 7.70
C ASP A 59 -10.68 -32.38 7.30
N PRO A 60 -10.21 -33.38 8.07
CA PRO A 60 -10.39 -34.78 7.70
C PRO A 60 -11.82 -35.28 7.92
N ILE A 61 -12.68 -34.49 8.57
CA ILE A 61 -14.08 -34.85 8.76
C ILE A 61 -14.83 -34.44 7.49
N SER A 62 -15.20 -35.40 6.64
CA SER A 62 -15.84 -35.14 5.34
C SER A 62 -17.30 -34.68 5.43
N GLU A 63 -17.73 -34.17 6.58
CA GLU A 63 -19.07 -33.61 6.81
C GLU A 63 -18.95 -32.09 6.83
N LEU A 64 -19.89 -31.41 6.18
CA LEU A 64 -19.95 -29.94 6.17
C LEU A 64 -20.73 -29.46 7.41
N ASP A 65 -20.11 -29.55 8.59
CA ASP A 65 -20.74 -29.31 9.90
C ASP A 65 -20.49 -27.89 10.45
N GLY A 66 -19.71 -27.09 9.70
CA GLY A 66 -19.33 -25.72 10.02
C GLY A 66 -18.22 -25.64 11.06
N ILE A 67 -17.49 -26.72 11.35
CA ILE A 67 -16.57 -26.81 12.48
C ILE A 67 -15.33 -27.65 12.17
N VAL A 68 -14.15 -27.08 12.40
CA VAL A 68 -12.89 -27.83 12.45
C VAL A 68 -12.32 -27.88 13.87
N LEU A 69 -11.71 -29.00 14.23
CA LEU A 69 -10.95 -29.09 15.49
C LEU A 69 -9.60 -28.41 15.35
N TYR A 70 -9.23 -27.59 16.33
CA TYR A 70 -7.98 -26.83 16.32
C TYR A 70 -6.74 -27.69 16.06
N LYS A 71 -6.70 -28.93 16.59
CA LYS A 71 -5.58 -29.86 16.35
C LYS A 71 -5.25 -30.11 14.87
N TYR A 72 -6.21 -29.91 13.95
CA TYR A 72 -6.00 -30.11 12.52
C TYR A 72 -5.47 -28.86 11.81
N ILE A 73 -5.67 -27.66 12.38
CA ILE A 73 -5.29 -26.39 11.76
C ILE A 73 -4.13 -25.68 12.49
N LYS A 74 -3.81 -26.08 13.73
CA LYS A 74 -2.80 -25.42 14.57
C LYS A 74 -1.40 -25.40 13.97
N ASP A 75 -1.07 -26.40 13.16
CA ASP A 75 0.26 -26.56 12.54
C ASP A 75 0.27 -26.12 11.07
N VAL A 76 -0.89 -25.78 10.50
CA VAL A 76 -1.00 -25.30 9.12
C VAL A 76 -0.32 -23.93 9.01
N ASP A 77 0.73 -23.88 8.19
CA ASP A 77 1.55 -22.68 8.00
C ASP A 77 1.25 -21.93 6.69
N SER A 78 0.46 -22.53 5.81
CA SER A 78 0.17 -21.99 4.49
C SER A 78 -1.26 -22.29 4.06
N LEU A 79 -1.92 -21.26 3.50
CA LEU A 79 -3.20 -21.38 2.82
C LEU A 79 -3.07 -20.80 1.41
N HIS A 80 -3.36 -21.62 0.41
CA HIS A 80 -3.29 -21.23 -0.99
C HIS A 80 -4.59 -21.55 -1.74
N PHE A 81 -5.23 -20.50 -2.25
CA PHE A 81 -6.45 -20.60 -3.05
C PHE A 81 -6.07 -20.42 -4.53
N ASP A 82 -5.90 -21.54 -5.23
CA ASP A 82 -5.52 -21.59 -6.66
C ASP A 82 -6.68 -21.34 -7.63
N VAL A 83 -7.92 -21.49 -7.14
CA VAL A 83 -9.14 -21.42 -7.95
C VAL A 83 -10.16 -20.53 -7.25
N PRO A 84 -11.00 -19.80 -8.01
CA PRO A 84 -12.12 -19.09 -7.42
C PRO A 84 -12.97 -20.06 -6.60
N ILE A 85 -13.16 -19.76 -5.33
CA ILE A 85 -14.17 -20.46 -4.55
C ILE A 85 -15.51 -19.84 -4.94
N GLU A 86 -16.27 -20.52 -5.81
CA GLU A 86 -17.62 -20.11 -6.19
C GLU A 86 -18.48 -19.90 -4.94
N GLY A 87 -19.06 -18.69 -4.82
CA GLY A 87 -19.89 -18.32 -3.66
C GLY A 87 -19.12 -18.10 -2.35
N SER A 88 -17.78 -18.06 -2.33
CA SER A 88 -17.05 -17.67 -1.12
C SER A 88 -17.37 -16.23 -0.74
N THR A 89 -18.02 -16.05 0.40
CA THR A 89 -18.28 -14.71 0.94
C THR A 89 -17.52 -14.44 2.24
N SER A 90 -16.89 -15.46 2.85
CA SER A 90 -16.16 -15.31 4.11
C SER A 90 -15.10 -16.39 4.32
N LEU A 91 -14.01 -16.03 4.98
CA LEU A 91 -13.01 -16.94 5.57
C LEU A 91 -13.13 -17.03 7.10
N LYS A 92 -14.34 -16.87 7.66
CA LYS A 92 -14.57 -17.05 9.10
C LYS A 92 -13.98 -18.40 9.56
N GLY A 93 -13.21 -18.35 10.65
CA GLY A 93 -12.44 -19.46 11.20
C GLY A 93 -10.95 -19.41 10.85
N ILE A 94 -10.52 -18.52 9.96
CA ILE A 94 -9.10 -18.29 9.67
C ILE A 94 -8.32 -17.83 10.90
N GLU A 95 -8.98 -17.21 11.87
CA GLU A 95 -8.41 -16.83 13.17
C GLU A 95 -7.89 -18.05 13.96
N GLY A 96 -8.38 -19.26 13.68
CA GLY A 96 -7.91 -20.50 14.30
C GLY A 96 -6.57 -21.02 13.73
N PHE A 97 -6.10 -20.50 12.60
CA PHE A 97 -4.84 -20.89 11.97
C PHE A 97 -3.67 -20.12 12.61
N THR A 98 -3.39 -20.42 13.87
CA THR A 98 -2.44 -19.68 14.72
C THR A 98 -0.98 -19.80 14.26
N ASN A 99 -0.65 -20.80 13.44
CA ASN A 99 0.68 -20.98 12.82
C ASN A 99 0.76 -20.50 11.37
N LEU A 100 -0.28 -19.86 10.83
CA LEU A 100 -0.27 -19.36 9.45
C LEU A 100 0.85 -18.34 9.20
N ARG A 101 1.73 -18.63 8.25
CA ARG A 101 2.85 -17.80 7.81
C ARG A 101 2.68 -17.29 6.38
N TYR A 102 1.98 -18.04 5.54
CA TYR A 102 1.80 -17.72 4.13
C TYR A 102 0.33 -17.77 3.74
N PHE A 103 -0.22 -16.66 3.25
CA PHE A 103 -1.54 -16.59 2.67
C PHE A 103 -1.46 -16.10 1.23
N LYS A 104 -1.99 -16.88 0.30
CA LYS A 104 -2.16 -16.46 -1.09
C LYS A 104 -3.52 -16.84 -1.61
N SER A 105 -4.22 -15.88 -2.19
CA SER A 105 -5.48 -16.14 -2.88
C SER A 105 -5.48 -15.62 -4.31
N GLU A 106 -5.93 -16.45 -5.24
CA GLU A 106 -6.25 -16.07 -6.62
C GLU A 106 -7.75 -16.22 -6.84
N GLY A 107 -8.44 -15.10 -7.09
CA GLY A 107 -9.87 -15.12 -7.40
C GLY A 107 -10.79 -15.39 -6.21
N LEU A 108 -10.32 -15.18 -4.98
CA LEU A 108 -11.20 -15.16 -3.81
C LEU A 108 -12.17 -13.96 -3.91
N MET A 109 -13.44 -14.15 -3.54
CA MET A 109 -14.51 -13.15 -3.70
C MET A 109 -15.11 -12.70 -2.36
N VAL A 110 -14.27 -12.41 -1.38
CA VAL A 110 -14.69 -11.99 -0.03
C VAL A 110 -14.76 -10.47 0.11
N ASP A 111 -15.67 -9.97 0.95
CA ASP A 111 -15.75 -8.52 1.26
C ASP A 111 -14.83 -8.10 2.41
N THR A 112 -14.45 -9.06 3.25
CA THR A 112 -13.71 -8.86 4.50
C THR A 112 -12.70 -9.98 4.69
N LEU A 113 -11.48 -9.59 5.04
CA LEU A 113 -10.43 -10.48 5.54
C LEU A 113 -9.88 -9.92 6.85
N ASP A 114 -9.85 -10.76 7.88
CA ASP A 114 -9.29 -10.42 9.18
C ASP A 114 -8.22 -11.43 9.58
N PHE A 115 -6.97 -10.97 9.57
CA PHE A 115 -5.78 -11.71 10.00
C PHE A 115 -5.27 -11.24 11.37
N SER A 116 -6.03 -10.44 12.12
CA SER A 116 -5.57 -9.86 13.39
C SER A 116 -5.13 -10.88 14.44
N LYS A 117 -5.53 -12.16 14.29
CA LYS A 117 -5.12 -13.29 15.14
C LYS A 117 -3.99 -14.14 14.53
N ASN A 118 -3.69 -14.01 13.24
CA ASN A 118 -2.63 -14.74 12.54
C ASN A 118 -1.28 -14.03 12.72
N THR A 119 -0.84 -13.88 13.97
CA THR A 119 0.32 -13.06 14.36
C THR A 119 1.67 -13.52 13.78
N LYS A 120 1.73 -14.70 13.18
CA LYS A 120 2.91 -15.25 12.49
C LYS A 120 2.89 -15.05 10.97
N LEU A 121 1.90 -14.35 10.42
CA LEU A 121 1.78 -14.14 8.98
C LEU A 121 2.94 -13.29 8.45
N GLU A 122 3.74 -13.89 7.56
CA GLU A 122 4.93 -13.28 6.96
C GLU A 122 4.70 -12.87 5.51
N HIS A 123 3.84 -13.59 4.78
CA HIS A 123 3.55 -13.33 3.37
C HIS A 123 2.03 -13.26 3.16
N PHE A 124 1.58 -12.17 2.55
CA PHE A 124 0.19 -11.98 2.15
C PHE A 124 0.11 -11.59 0.67
N GLU A 125 -0.63 -12.37 -0.11
CA GLU A 125 -0.89 -12.11 -1.52
C GLU A 125 -2.38 -12.26 -1.82
N TYR A 126 -3.00 -11.21 -2.34
CA TYR A 126 -4.38 -11.23 -2.82
C TYR A 126 -4.41 -10.79 -4.28
N LEU A 127 -4.75 -11.73 -5.17
CA LEU A 127 -4.84 -11.52 -6.60
C LEU A 127 -6.30 -11.64 -7.09
N PRO A 128 -6.73 -10.78 -8.04
CA PRO A 128 -7.99 -10.97 -8.73
C PRO A 128 -7.92 -12.23 -9.60
N TYR A 129 -9.08 -12.78 -9.94
CA TYR A 129 -9.14 -13.85 -10.93
C TYR A 129 -8.69 -13.34 -12.30
N ALA A 130 -7.89 -14.11 -13.04
CA ALA A 130 -7.30 -13.72 -14.33
C ALA A 130 -8.32 -13.20 -15.36
N HIS A 131 -9.57 -13.66 -15.30
CA HIS A 131 -10.63 -13.26 -16.22
C HIS A 131 -11.55 -12.15 -15.68
N CYS A 132 -11.28 -11.61 -14.49
CA CYS A 132 -12.04 -10.47 -13.97
C CYS A 132 -11.23 -9.54 -13.07
N MET A 133 -10.63 -8.53 -13.69
CA MET A 133 -9.85 -7.50 -13.01
C MET A 133 -10.70 -6.54 -12.16
N THR A 134 -12.04 -6.59 -12.27
CA THR A 134 -12.98 -5.71 -11.56
C THR A 134 -13.95 -6.45 -10.63
N CYS A 135 -13.86 -7.78 -10.54
CA CYS A 135 -14.81 -8.59 -9.76
C CYS A 135 -14.55 -8.57 -8.24
N ALA A 136 -13.53 -7.86 -7.79
CA ALA A 136 -13.09 -7.95 -6.41
C ALA A 136 -13.87 -7.01 -5.48
N SER A 137 -14.50 -7.65 -4.50
CA SER A 137 -15.36 -7.12 -3.46
C SER A 137 -14.65 -6.80 -2.14
N LEU A 138 -13.35 -7.12 -2.00
CA LEU A 138 -12.61 -6.91 -0.75
C LEU A 138 -12.59 -5.43 -0.39
N LYS A 139 -13.27 -5.08 0.68
CA LYS A 139 -13.42 -3.72 1.21
C LYS A 139 -12.68 -3.53 2.52
N ILE A 140 -12.60 -4.59 3.32
CA ILE A 140 -12.00 -4.56 4.65
C ILE A 140 -10.89 -5.59 4.72
N LEU A 141 -9.67 -5.12 4.96
CA LEU A 141 -8.51 -5.96 5.23
C LEU A 141 -7.90 -5.53 6.57
N ASN A 142 -7.91 -6.43 7.55
CA ASN A 142 -7.45 -6.15 8.90
C ASN A 142 -6.26 -7.06 9.26
N PHE A 143 -5.11 -6.48 9.61
CA PHE A 143 -3.96 -7.19 10.14
C PHE A 143 -3.77 -7.01 11.65
N GLY A 144 -4.59 -6.18 12.31
CA GLY A 144 -4.45 -5.88 13.73
C GLY A 144 -3.04 -5.42 14.10
N LYS A 145 -2.33 -6.22 14.91
CA LYS A 145 -0.97 -5.94 15.39
C LYS A 145 0.08 -6.89 14.83
N ILE A 146 -0.11 -7.39 13.60
CA ILE A 146 0.90 -8.23 12.94
C ILE A 146 2.19 -7.43 12.76
N SER A 147 3.30 -7.99 13.24
CA SER A 147 4.65 -7.41 13.12
C SER A 147 5.61 -8.27 12.30
N SER A 148 5.17 -9.48 11.95
CA SER A 148 5.91 -10.51 11.21
C SER A 148 5.82 -10.36 9.70
N LEU A 149 4.86 -9.58 9.18
CA LEU A 149 4.64 -9.41 7.74
C LEU A 149 5.89 -8.83 7.06
N GLN A 150 6.39 -9.55 6.04
CA GLN A 150 7.58 -9.25 5.25
C GLN A 150 7.23 -8.90 3.81
N GLU A 151 6.27 -9.61 3.22
CA GLU A 151 5.83 -9.41 1.84
C GLU A 151 4.33 -9.18 1.81
N PHE A 152 3.93 -8.09 1.15
CA PHE A 152 2.53 -7.70 1.01
C PHE A 152 2.21 -7.38 -0.43
N GLU A 153 1.27 -8.11 -0.99
CA GLU A 153 0.73 -7.88 -2.33
C GLU A 153 -0.79 -7.83 -2.30
N LEU A 154 -1.32 -6.70 -2.76
CA LEU A 154 -2.75 -6.47 -2.84
C LEU A 154 -3.08 -6.03 -4.26
N ARG A 155 -3.90 -6.81 -4.96
CA ARG A 155 -4.29 -6.48 -6.33
C ARG A 155 -5.80 -6.44 -6.50
N GLY A 156 -6.27 -5.40 -7.20
CA GLY A 156 -7.65 -5.26 -7.61
C GLY A 156 -8.60 -5.36 -6.43
N THR A 157 -8.65 -4.36 -5.55
CA THR A 157 -9.57 -4.38 -4.40
C THR A 157 -10.31 -3.06 -4.22
N SER A 158 -11.36 -3.10 -3.40
CA SER A 158 -12.13 -1.93 -2.96
C SER A 158 -11.71 -1.45 -1.57
N VAL A 159 -10.52 -1.85 -1.09
CA VAL A 159 -9.98 -1.42 0.20
C VAL A 159 -9.71 0.08 0.15
N SER A 160 -10.36 0.83 1.05
CA SER A 160 -10.23 2.28 1.14
C SER A 160 -9.29 2.75 2.26
N SER A 161 -9.03 1.88 3.24
CA SER A 161 -8.13 2.10 4.36
C SER A 161 -7.36 0.83 4.65
N LEU A 162 -6.06 0.97 4.86
CA LEU A 162 -5.16 -0.13 5.16
C LEU A 162 -4.12 0.34 6.18
N ASP A 163 -4.01 -0.36 7.30
CA ASP A 163 -3.00 -0.08 8.32
C ASP A 163 -1.92 -1.17 8.30
N LEU A 164 -0.71 -0.79 7.90
CA LEU A 164 0.51 -1.62 7.95
C LEU A 164 1.53 -1.07 8.94
N THR A 165 1.15 -0.12 9.80
CA THR A 165 2.11 0.60 10.68
C THR A 165 2.76 -0.31 11.72
N GLN A 166 2.17 -1.46 12.04
CA GLN A 166 2.74 -2.46 12.94
C GLN A 166 3.68 -3.45 12.23
N SER A 167 3.62 -3.54 10.91
CA SER A 167 4.37 -4.49 10.07
C SER A 167 5.81 -4.06 9.82
N LYS A 168 6.59 -3.91 10.90
CA LYS A 168 7.95 -3.35 10.88
C LYS A 168 8.97 -4.16 10.08
N MET A 169 8.67 -5.44 9.82
CA MET A 169 9.53 -6.35 9.05
C MET A 169 9.25 -6.33 7.55
N LEU A 170 8.34 -5.47 7.06
CA LEU A 170 8.05 -5.35 5.63
C LEU A 170 9.30 -5.03 4.82
N ARG A 171 9.52 -5.85 3.79
CA ARG A 171 10.58 -5.74 2.78
C ARG A 171 10.04 -5.36 1.41
N SER A 172 8.87 -5.88 1.05
CA SER A 172 8.25 -5.65 -0.25
C SER A 172 6.77 -5.33 -0.12
N VAL A 173 6.34 -4.26 -0.79
CA VAL A 173 4.93 -3.86 -0.91
C VAL A 173 4.59 -3.70 -2.39
N THR A 174 3.60 -4.45 -2.86
CA THR A 174 3.06 -4.36 -4.21
C THR A 174 1.58 -4.00 -4.15
N LEU A 175 1.22 -2.89 -4.78
CA LEU A 175 -0.16 -2.45 -4.99
C LEU A 175 -0.43 -2.35 -6.49
N TYR A 176 -1.46 -3.06 -6.95
CA TYR A 176 -1.90 -2.97 -8.33
C TYR A 176 -3.43 -2.90 -8.43
N ASN A 177 -3.96 -1.91 -9.14
CA ASN A 177 -5.41 -1.75 -9.35
C ASN A 177 -6.26 -1.57 -8.05
N ASN A 178 -5.74 -0.95 -6.99
CA ASN A 178 -6.45 -0.59 -5.76
C ASN A 178 -6.92 0.88 -5.77
N MET A 179 -7.87 1.21 -6.65
CA MET A 179 -8.27 2.61 -6.91
C MET A 179 -8.93 3.36 -5.73
N TYR A 180 -9.37 2.63 -4.70
CA TYR A 180 -10.05 3.18 -3.52
C TYR A 180 -9.09 3.56 -2.40
N LEU A 181 -7.90 2.97 -2.34
CA LEU A 181 -6.88 3.30 -1.35
C LEU A 181 -6.23 4.63 -1.71
N LYS A 182 -6.40 5.63 -0.84
CA LYS A 182 -5.89 6.99 -1.10
C LYS A 182 -4.55 7.27 -0.47
N LYS A 183 -4.24 6.62 0.64
CA LYS A 183 -3.01 6.82 1.39
C LYS A 183 -2.51 5.50 1.92
N LEU A 184 -1.19 5.35 2.00
CA LEU A 184 -0.55 4.25 2.70
C LEU A 184 0.62 4.79 3.52
N ASP A 185 0.58 4.52 4.83
CA ASP A 185 1.68 4.84 5.74
C ASP A 185 2.64 3.67 5.84
N LEU A 186 3.84 3.85 5.31
CA LEU A 186 4.95 2.90 5.37
C LEU A 186 6.06 3.39 6.30
N SER A 187 5.85 4.48 7.05
CA SER A 187 6.93 5.19 7.76
C SER A 187 7.62 4.38 8.86
N THR A 188 7.03 3.28 9.30
CA THR A 188 7.57 2.38 10.34
C THR A 188 8.31 1.16 9.76
N SER A 189 8.23 0.91 8.45
CA SER A 189 8.80 -0.27 7.77
C SER A 189 10.28 -0.09 7.46
N THR A 190 11.13 -0.10 8.49
CA THR A 190 12.58 0.20 8.35
C THR A 190 13.39 -0.80 7.51
N PHE A 191 12.83 -1.99 7.21
CA PHE A 191 13.45 -3.02 6.38
C PHE A 191 12.99 -3.00 4.92
N LEU A 192 12.20 -2.00 4.52
CA LEU A 192 11.63 -1.91 3.18
C LEU A 192 12.72 -1.81 2.13
N GLU A 193 12.67 -2.70 1.15
CA GLU A 193 13.62 -2.84 0.04
C GLU A 193 12.97 -2.43 -1.29
N LYS A 194 11.67 -2.73 -1.45
CA LYS A 194 10.91 -2.50 -2.69
C LYS A 194 9.50 -2.02 -2.41
N VAL A 195 9.06 -1.02 -3.17
CA VAL A 195 7.67 -0.58 -3.22
C VAL A 195 7.25 -0.41 -4.66
N TYR A 196 6.17 -1.08 -5.05
CA TYR A 196 5.52 -0.89 -6.35
C TYR A 196 4.10 -0.41 -6.13
N ALA A 197 3.86 0.88 -6.35
CA ALA A 197 2.54 1.49 -6.28
C ALA A 197 2.29 2.34 -7.53
N LEU A 198 1.37 1.88 -8.38
CA LEU A 198 1.04 2.53 -9.65
C LEU A 198 -0.32 3.26 -9.61
N GLU A 199 -1.15 3.03 -8.59
CA GLU A 199 -2.45 3.69 -8.47
C GLU A 199 -2.33 5.02 -7.74
N LYS A 200 -3.40 5.84 -7.72
CA LYS A 200 -3.43 7.15 -7.05
C LYS A 200 -3.42 7.06 -5.50
N VAL A 201 -2.37 6.47 -4.95
CA VAL A 201 -2.11 6.31 -3.52
C VAL A 201 -0.96 7.22 -3.06
N GLU A 202 -1.23 8.09 -2.11
CA GLU A 202 -0.17 8.88 -1.47
C GLU A 202 0.63 8.00 -0.50
N LEU A 203 1.93 7.86 -0.76
CA LEU A 203 2.83 7.12 0.12
C LEU A 203 3.43 8.06 1.17
N LYS A 204 3.28 7.70 2.45
CA LYS A 204 4.06 8.31 3.52
C LYS A 204 5.24 7.39 3.85
N LEU A 205 6.43 7.83 3.44
CA LEU A 205 7.69 7.14 3.72
C LEU A 205 8.30 7.65 5.03
N GLY A 206 9.17 6.84 5.61
CA GLY A 206 9.94 7.11 6.83
C GLY A 206 11.44 7.00 6.57
N SER A 207 12.16 6.32 7.47
CA SER A 207 13.58 6.00 7.23
C SER A 207 13.70 4.60 6.63
N HIS A 208 14.14 4.53 5.37
CA HIS A 208 14.27 3.28 4.63
C HIS A 208 15.69 3.12 4.06
N PRO A 209 16.70 2.85 4.91
CA PRO A 209 18.09 2.75 4.49
C PRO A 209 18.37 1.58 3.53
N LYS A 210 17.40 0.69 3.33
CA LYS A 210 17.48 -0.47 2.43
C LYS A 210 16.60 -0.35 1.19
N LEU A 211 15.84 0.72 1.01
CA LEU A 211 14.95 0.89 -0.13
C LEU A 211 15.79 1.06 -1.40
N VAL A 212 15.71 0.10 -2.32
CA VAL A 212 16.46 0.06 -3.58
C VAL A 212 15.58 0.44 -4.76
N GLU A 213 14.30 0.03 -4.74
CA GLU A 213 13.36 0.28 -5.83
C GLU A 213 12.06 0.89 -5.32
N LEU A 214 11.66 2.02 -5.92
CA LEU A 214 10.42 2.70 -5.63
C LEU A 214 9.68 2.99 -6.94
N THR A 215 8.45 2.51 -7.04
CA THR A 215 7.46 3.03 -7.99
C THR A 215 6.38 3.73 -7.19
N SER A 216 6.16 5.01 -7.46
CA SER A 216 5.14 5.81 -6.77
C SER A 216 4.33 6.66 -7.75
N PRO A 217 3.02 6.82 -7.54
CA PRO A 217 2.17 7.61 -8.44
C PRO A 217 2.40 9.12 -8.30
N TYR A 218 2.94 9.54 -7.16
CA TYR A 218 3.17 10.92 -6.76
C TYR A 218 4.54 11.04 -6.11
N THR A 219 5.07 12.28 -6.03
CA THR A 219 6.32 12.55 -5.31
C THR A 219 6.20 12.04 -3.86
N ALA A 220 7.24 11.36 -3.38
CA ALA A 220 7.39 10.95 -2.00
C ALA A 220 8.70 11.51 -1.41
N ASP A 221 8.75 11.71 -0.10
CA ASP A 221 9.99 12.10 0.59
C ASP A 221 10.95 10.90 0.64
N VAL A 222 11.98 10.93 -0.21
CA VAL A 222 13.03 9.92 -0.30
C VAL A 222 14.34 10.37 0.39
N SER A 223 14.31 11.45 1.18
CA SER A 223 15.50 12.02 1.83
C SER A 223 16.20 11.05 2.79
N LYS A 224 15.45 10.07 3.31
CA LYS A 224 15.94 9.03 4.22
C LYS A 224 16.02 7.64 3.57
N SER A 225 16.18 7.61 2.25
CA SER A 225 16.34 6.40 1.43
C SER A 225 17.65 6.45 0.62
N PRO A 226 18.83 6.51 1.26
CA PRO A 226 20.11 6.74 0.58
C PRO A 226 20.55 5.61 -0.37
N ALA A 227 20.00 4.41 -0.20
CA ALA A 227 20.28 3.24 -1.05
C ALA A 227 19.40 3.14 -2.30
N LEU A 228 18.53 4.14 -2.56
CA LEU A 228 17.59 4.12 -3.69
C LEU A 228 18.36 4.10 -5.01
N GLU A 229 18.18 3.04 -5.80
CA GLU A 229 18.83 2.87 -7.09
C GLU A 229 17.87 3.12 -8.27
N LYS A 230 16.58 2.86 -8.09
CA LYS A 230 15.56 3.05 -9.13
C LYS A 230 14.35 3.76 -8.56
N TRP A 231 13.95 4.83 -9.22
CA TRP A 231 12.70 5.51 -8.93
C TRP A 231 11.89 5.70 -10.21
N GLU A 232 10.71 5.12 -10.24
CA GLU A 232 9.67 5.37 -11.21
C GLU A 232 8.56 6.20 -10.55
N LEU A 233 8.28 7.37 -11.12
CA LEU A 233 7.40 8.37 -10.57
C LEU A 233 6.32 8.73 -11.58
N GLY A 234 5.06 8.60 -11.18
CA GLY A 234 3.90 9.02 -11.96
C GLY A 234 3.89 10.52 -12.22
N VAL A 235 3.31 11.27 -11.29
CA VAL A 235 3.13 12.72 -11.40
C VAL A 235 3.98 13.44 -10.35
N VAL A 236 4.79 14.39 -10.80
CA VAL A 236 5.51 15.30 -9.91
C VAL A 236 4.55 16.35 -9.40
N GLY A 237 4.35 16.43 -8.08
CA GLY A 237 3.56 17.49 -7.45
C GLY A 237 4.30 18.84 -7.42
N SER A 238 3.62 19.92 -7.02
CA SER A 238 4.17 21.29 -7.03
C SER A 238 5.50 21.44 -6.27
N SER A 239 5.71 20.65 -5.21
CA SER A 239 6.95 20.64 -4.41
C SER A 239 8.20 20.17 -5.17
N GLY A 240 8.06 19.60 -6.36
CA GLY A 240 9.19 19.12 -7.17
C GLY A 240 9.63 17.72 -6.82
N VAL A 241 10.84 17.36 -7.27
CA VAL A 241 11.50 16.09 -6.96
C VAL A 241 12.83 16.42 -6.27
N ASP A 242 12.96 16.04 -5.00
CA ASP A 242 14.21 16.14 -4.27
C ASP A 242 14.92 14.77 -4.25
N VAL A 243 16.01 14.66 -5.01
CA VAL A 243 16.89 13.48 -5.05
C VAL A 243 18.30 13.79 -4.52
N SER A 244 18.46 14.90 -3.81
CA SER A 244 19.76 15.35 -3.28
C SER A 244 20.39 14.38 -2.27
N HIS A 245 19.59 13.49 -1.68
CA HIS A 245 19.99 12.49 -0.70
C HIS A 245 20.07 11.07 -1.27
N ASN A 246 19.97 10.90 -2.59
CA ASN A 246 19.95 9.59 -3.27
C ASN A 246 21.15 9.42 -4.22
N PRO A 247 22.39 9.38 -3.71
CA PRO A 247 23.59 9.33 -4.54
C PRO A 247 23.76 8.00 -5.30
N GLU A 248 23.04 6.94 -4.87
CA GLU A 248 23.04 5.62 -5.50
C GLU A 248 22.05 5.49 -6.67
N LEU A 249 21.28 6.55 -6.99
CA LEU A 249 20.26 6.51 -8.03
C LEU A 249 20.88 6.24 -9.42
N LYS A 250 20.48 5.13 -10.05
CA LYS A 250 20.93 4.66 -11.36
C LYS A 250 19.88 4.85 -12.44
N SER A 251 18.60 4.82 -12.08
CA SER A 251 17.47 5.02 -12.99
C SER A 251 16.42 5.93 -12.36
N LEU A 252 16.05 6.98 -13.10
CA LEU A 252 14.93 7.85 -12.76
C LEU A 252 13.99 7.94 -13.96
N LEU A 253 12.73 7.54 -13.76
CA LEU A 253 11.65 7.67 -14.74
C LEU A 253 10.56 8.55 -14.13
N ILE A 254 10.20 9.62 -14.81
CA ILE A 254 9.13 10.54 -14.45
C ILE A 254 8.13 10.57 -15.60
N TYR A 255 6.91 10.08 -15.39
CA TYR A 255 5.87 10.03 -16.42
C TYR A 255 5.20 11.37 -16.69
N GLU A 256 5.11 12.23 -15.69
CA GLU A 256 4.48 13.53 -15.83
C GLU A 256 5.16 14.56 -14.91
N ILE A 257 6.02 15.38 -15.48
CA ILE A 257 6.64 16.51 -14.79
C ILE A 257 5.78 17.77 -14.89
N THR A 258 5.43 18.35 -13.74
CA THR A 258 4.68 19.63 -13.68
C THR A 258 5.38 20.70 -12.83
N SER A 259 6.43 20.35 -12.08
CA SER A 259 7.08 21.26 -11.13
C SER A 259 8.41 21.81 -11.64
N PRO A 260 8.74 23.09 -11.39
CA PRO A 260 9.93 23.75 -11.95
C PRO A 260 11.30 23.23 -11.47
N ALA A 261 11.40 22.36 -10.48
CA ALA A 261 12.70 21.97 -9.91
C ALA A 261 12.99 20.48 -10.09
N LEU A 262 14.00 20.18 -10.91
CA LEU A 262 14.66 18.88 -10.98
C LEU A 262 16.18 19.11 -10.96
N ASP A 263 16.81 18.80 -9.83
CA ASP A 263 18.26 18.85 -9.65
C ASP A 263 18.81 17.43 -9.51
N LEU A 264 19.65 17.02 -10.46
CA LEU A 264 20.24 15.69 -10.54
C LEU A 264 21.75 15.70 -10.19
N THR A 265 22.26 16.79 -9.63
CA THR A 265 23.70 16.95 -9.34
C THR A 265 24.22 15.92 -8.32
N ALA A 266 23.39 15.51 -7.36
CA ALA A 266 23.72 14.45 -6.40
C ALA A 266 23.72 13.04 -7.03
N CYS A 267 23.00 12.84 -8.14
CA CYS A 267 22.79 11.54 -8.78
C CYS A 267 23.91 11.22 -9.80
N SER A 268 25.17 11.23 -9.36
CA SER A 268 26.33 10.98 -10.22
C SER A 268 26.39 9.57 -10.83
N LYS A 269 25.65 8.61 -10.26
CA LYS A 269 25.52 7.22 -10.73
C LYS A 269 24.38 7.00 -11.74
N LEU A 270 23.67 8.06 -12.13
CA LEU A 270 22.52 7.97 -13.03
C LEU A 270 22.95 7.52 -14.43
N THR A 271 22.40 6.40 -14.88
CA THR A 271 22.67 5.80 -16.22
C THR A 271 21.45 5.82 -17.13
N ASN A 272 20.25 5.92 -16.54
CA ASN A 272 18.97 5.98 -17.22
C ASN A 272 18.15 7.16 -16.68
N LEU A 273 17.76 8.10 -17.55
CA LEU A 273 16.88 9.20 -17.22
C LEU A 273 15.75 9.27 -18.24
N GLU A 274 14.52 9.23 -17.76
CA GLU A 274 13.33 9.44 -18.58
C GLU A 274 12.45 10.47 -17.90
N VAL A 275 12.14 11.55 -18.60
CA VAL A 275 11.26 12.60 -18.13
C VAL A 275 10.29 12.91 -19.26
N TYR A 276 9.02 12.68 -18.96
CA TYR A 276 7.90 12.96 -19.83
C TYR A 276 7.08 14.12 -19.25
N GLY A 277 6.62 15.01 -20.12
CA GLY A 277 5.76 16.13 -19.76
C GLY A 277 4.70 16.42 -20.82
N HIS A 278 3.87 17.41 -20.52
CA HIS A 278 2.82 17.91 -21.43
C HIS A 278 3.05 19.36 -21.89
N GLY A 279 4.29 19.84 -21.83
CA GLY A 279 4.69 21.19 -22.26
C GLY A 279 4.53 22.28 -21.19
N ASP A 280 3.93 21.96 -20.04
CA ASP A 280 3.67 22.89 -18.94
C ASP A 280 4.79 22.93 -17.89
N TRP A 281 5.94 22.31 -18.17
CA TRP A 281 7.08 22.39 -17.26
C TRP A 281 7.63 23.81 -17.27
N ALA A 282 7.57 24.48 -16.11
CA ALA A 282 7.90 25.90 -16.00
C ALA A 282 9.41 26.23 -16.15
N VAL A 283 10.26 25.26 -16.54
CA VAL A 283 11.68 25.50 -16.84
C VAL A 283 12.04 25.24 -18.27
N THR A 284 12.96 26.07 -18.76
CA THR A 284 13.48 26.00 -20.13
C THR A 284 14.87 25.37 -20.18
N ARG A 285 15.47 25.04 -19.02
CA ARG A 285 16.82 24.49 -18.91
C ARG A 285 16.88 23.35 -17.88
N LEU A 286 17.54 22.26 -18.27
CA LEU A 286 17.94 21.17 -17.36
C LEU A 286 19.46 21.00 -17.40
N ASP A 287 20.09 20.82 -16.23
CA ASP A 287 21.54 20.62 -16.11
C ASP A 287 21.90 19.16 -15.83
N LEU A 288 22.51 18.52 -16.84
CA LEU A 288 23.03 17.15 -16.79
C LEU A 288 24.57 17.12 -16.83
N SER A 289 25.25 18.25 -16.63
CA SER A 289 26.72 18.35 -16.73
C SER A 289 27.45 17.50 -15.68
N LYS A 290 26.78 17.13 -14.57
CA LYS A 290 27.34 16.24 -13.54
C LYS A 290 26.99 14.76 -13.77
N ASN A 291 26.03 14.43 -14.64
CA ASN A 291 25.58 13.07 -14.93
C ASN A 291 26.35 12.46 -16.10
N LYS A 292 27.69 12.39 -15.98
CA LYS A 292 28.62 12.05 -17.08
C LYS A 292 28.49 10.62 -17.61
N ILE A 293 27.88 9.72 -16.85
CA ILE A 293 27.74 8.30 -17.20
C ILE A 293 26.35 7.95 -17.75
N LEU A 294 25.52 8.97 -18.02
CA LEU A 294 24.16 8.79 -18.55
C LEU A 294 24.22 8.16 -19.94
N LYS A 295 23.61 6.97 -20.10
CA LYS A 295 23.64 6.19 -21.34
C LYS A 295 22.35 6.35 -22.12
N TYR A 296 21.23 6.39 -21.41
CA TYR A 296 19.90 6.53 -21.99
C TYR A 296 19.20 7.73 -21.37
N CYS A 297 18.68 8.61 -22.22
CA CYS A 297 18.07 9.86 -21.81
C CYS A 297 16.86 10.16 -22.69
N LYS A 298 15.66 10.26 -22.11
CA LYS A 298 14.47 10.75 -22.83
C LYS A 298 13.91 11.96 -22.12
N LEU A 299 13.83 13.08 -22.82
CA LEU A 299 13.30 14.36 -22.33
C LEU A 299 12.21 14.83 -23.30
N LEU A 300 11.02 14.23 -23.20
CA LEU A 300 9.95 14.39 -24.19
C LEU A 300 8.75 15.13 -23.60
N GLY A 301 8.18 16.07 -24.36
CA GLY A 301 7.09 16.93 -23.90
C GLY A 301 7.49 17.82 -22.71
N THR A 302 8.78 18.07 -22.55
CA THR A 302 9.35 18.83 -21.42
C THR A 302 9.31 20.34 -21.65
N GLY A 303 9.22 20.82 -22.89
CA GLY A 303 9.28 22.26 -23.19
C GLY A 303 10.67 22.87 -22.96
N LEU A 304 11.70 22.04 -22.73
CA LEU A 304 13.08 22.50 -22.58
C LEU A 304 13.58 23.19 -23.86
N SER A 305 14.33 24.26 -23.68
CA SER A 305 15.11 24.90 -24.74
C SER A 305 16.59 24.51 -24.68
N THR A 306 17.10 24.25 -23.48
CA THR A 306 18.52 24.03 -23.21
C THR A 306 18.71 22.79 -22.34
N ILE A 307 19.55 21.86 -22.80
CA ILE A 307 20.01 20.72 -22.03
C ILE A 307 21.51 20.85 -21.87
N CYS A 308 21.94 21.11 -20.64
CA CYS A 308 23.34 21.27 -20.31
C CYS A 308 24.03 19.92 -20.16
N VAL A 309 25.16 19.75 -20.84
CA VAL A 309 25.99 18.54 -20.80
C VAL A 309 27.45 18.89 -20.49
N SER A 310 28.22 17.90 -20.05
CA SER A 310 29.64 18.10 -19.71
C SER A 310 30.53 18.31 -20.93
N SER A 311 30.18 17.70 -22.06
CA SER A 311 30.94 17.76 -23.31
C SER A 311 30.03 17.47 -24.50
N LEU A 312 30.14 18.26 -25.58
CA LEU A 312 29.41 17.97 -26.83
C LEU A 312 30.11 16.91 -27.69
N THR A 313 31.37 16.58 -27.38
CA THR A 313 32.18 15.64 -28.16
C THR A 313 32.39 14.30 -27.46
N GLU A 314 32.30 14.26 -26.13
CA GLU A 314 32.51 13.03 -25.35
C GLU A 314 31.18 12.38 -24.91
N THR A 315 30.08 13.13 -24.86
CA THR A 315 28.77 12.56 -24.52
C THR A 315 28.24 11.74 -25.69
N ASP A 316 27.90 10.48 -25.41
CA ASP A 316 27.24 9.59 -26.37
C ASP A 316 25.73 9.87 -26.40
N PHE A 317 25.29 10.51 -27.48
CA PHE A 317 23.87 10.85 -27.70
C PHE A 317 23.09 9.76 -28.45
N THR A 318 23.67 8.59 -28.72
CA THR A 318 23.06 7.53 -29.55
C THR A 318 21.67 7.11 -29.04
N TYR A 319 21.47 7.08 -27.72
CA TYR A 319 20.20 6.73 -27.07
C TYR A 319 19.58 7.90 -26.32
N TRP A 320 19.80 9.12 -26.82
CA TRP A 320 19.22 10.33 -26.25
C TRP A 320 18.12 10.88 -27.15
N GLU A 321 16.94 11.07 -26.59
CA GLU A 321 15.79 11.71 -27.23
C GLU A 321 15.39 12.96 -26.45
N LYS A 322 15.06 14.04 -27.16
CA LYS A 322 14.64 15.32 -26.58
C LYS A 322 13.60 15.99 -27.46
N ASP A 323 12.91 16.97 -26.93
CA ASP A 323 12.05 17.86 -27.71
C ASP A 323 12.79 18.49 -28.91
N ALA A 324 12.06 18.69 -30.02
CA ALA A 324 12.62 19.24 -31.25
C ALA A 324 13.22 20.65 -31.07
N GLY A 325 12.62 21.45 -30.18
CA GLY A 325 13.09 22.81 -29.86
C GLY A 325 14.24 22.90 -28.86
N ALA A 326 14.60 21.79 -28.20
CA ALA A 326 15.70 21.77 -27.23
C ALA A 326 17.06 21.70 -27.92
N SER A 327 18.11 22.25 -27.33
CA SER A 327 19.49 22.15 -27.80
C SER A 327 20.43 21.68 -26.71
N TYR A 328 21.43 20.87 -27.07
CA TYR A 328 22.52 20.51 -26.15
C TYR A 328 23.53 21.64 -26.09
N VAL A 329 23.93 22.03 -24.88
CA VAL A 329 24.93 23.07 -24.65
C VAL A 329 25.97 22.56 -23.65
N LYS A 330 27.24 22.84 -23.91
CA LYS A 330 28.30 22.56 -22.93
C LYS A 330 28.19 23.53 -21.76
N CYS A 331 28.05 23.00 -20.55
CA CYS A 331 27.96 23.79 -19.31
C CYS A 331 29.03 23.33 -18.31
N ASN A 332 29.44 24.21 -17.39
CA ASN A 332 30.58 23.99 -16.48
C ASN A 332 30.20 23.27 -15.19
#